data_AF-A0A7S2LU09-F1
#
_entry.id   AF-A0A7S2LU09-F1
#
_cell.length_a   1.000
_cell.length_b   1.000
_cell.length_c   1.000
_cell.angle_alpha   90.00
_cell.angle_beta   90.00
_cell.angle_gamma   90.00
#
_symmetry.space_group_name_H-M   'P 1'
#
loop_
_entity.id
_entity.type
_entity.pdbx_description
1 polymer ?
#
loop_
_entity_poly.entity_id
_entity_poly.type
_entity_poly.pdbx_seq_one_letter_code
_entity_poly.pdbx_strand_id
1 'polypeptide(L)'
;MDEVGCLTSDYTSTAPADEQMQYMSQFFKQTIVEAKLGNATVRRRIRDTPYIMPRGPDAHSVNASSNSTITYQPGMCRAVDGGPQAGNDTIRAMESLHSVAWFSVDGGRGYLGGEVGKPGLNPLGKLYTETCRLVHNQGTHQGPSSSQQESDQSHDPDEDEPTRQEPEPHNESENSMASHEDSEKPRGPDIFVPPQQHRDQLQTANSSVPFCGLAAIRSAENDWDSMELAAAAKATGLGRLWHYNWQASTDVQADGAEYVPMIKYPGQVDLPPAGANGVGGVVLGWNEPDNGGQAGRDPKVMNDPESLAGQWVEDMQIARALGYTEFVAPAIANDVCWMDFFLKACERTPDCTGLITYLAFHRYQPKCASYSASPDNMYWRDDLSYLLSWQRLMDKYNQRGFKIKGFVMDEVGCLTSDYTSTAPADEQMQYMSQFFKQTIVEAKLGNATVRRRIRDTPYIMPRGPDAHSVNASSNSTITYQPGMCRAVDGGPQAGNDTIRAMESLHSVAWFSVDGGRGYLGGEVGKPGLNPLGKLYTETCRLVHNQGTHQGPSSSQQESDQSHDPDEDEPTRQEPEPHNESENSMASHEDSEKPRGPDIFVPPQQHRDQLQTANSSVPF
;
A
#
# COMPACT_ATOMS: atom_id res chain seq x y z
N MET A 1 -5.82 -8.05 15.84
CA MET A 1 -4.58 -8.20 16.65
C MET A 1 -3.81 -9.27 15.95
N ASP A 2 -2.82 -8.86 15.16
CA ASP A 2 -2.29 -9.74 14.12
C ASP A 2 -1.23 -10.68 14.70
N GLU A 3 -0.56 -10.23 15.77
CA GLU A 3 0.59 -10.90 16.37
C GLU A 3 0.62 -10.70 17.89
N VAL A 4 0.86 -11.77 18.64
CA VAL A 4 1.07 -11.76 20.10
C VAL A 4 2.41 -12.44 20.40
N GLY A 5 3.27 -11.76 21.16
CA GLY A 5 4.59 -12.27 21.55
C GLY A 5 5.08 -11.58 22.82
N CYS A 6 5.91 -12.28 23.59
CA CYS A 6 6.58 -11.72 24.77
C CYS A 6 8.04 -11.42 24.39
N LEU A 7 8.38 -10.14 24.35
CA LEU A 7 9.70 -9.65 23.96
C LEU A 7 10.47 -9.15 25.19
N THR A 8 11.79 -9.14 25.08
CA THR A 8 12.63 -8.40 26.02
C THR A 8 12.31 -6.91 25.96
N SER A 9 12.66 -6.16 27.01
CA SER A 9 12.34 -4.74 27.14
C SER A 9 12.92 -3.83 26.04
N ASP A 10 13.93 -4.32 25.30
CA ASP A 10 14.55 -3.64 24.17
C ASP A 10 13.93 -4.00 22.81
N TYR A 11 12.93 -4.90 22.78
CA TYR A 11 12.25 -5.38 21.57
C TYR A 11 13.17 -6.08 20.55
N THR A 12 14.40 -6.44 20.93
CA THR A 12 15.38 -7.03 20.01
C THR A 12 15.47 -8.55 20.08
N SER A 13 14.87 -9.18 21.11
CA SER A 13 14.90 -10.63 21.29
C SER A 13 13.62 -11.18 21.93
N THR A 14 13.37 -12.46 21.75
CA THR A 14 12.24 -13.13 22.40
C THR A 14 12.53 -13.35 23.88
N ALA A 15 11.55 -13.13 24.76
CA ALA A 15 11.70 -13.40 26.19
C ALA A 15 12.02 -14.88 26.47
N PRO A 16 12.62 -15.24 27.63
CA PRO A 16 12.81 -16.63 28.03
C PRO A 16 11.53 -17.47 27.94
N ALA A 17 11.68 -18.78 27.69
CA ALA A 17 10.54 -19.67 27.41
C ALA A 17 9.53 -19.77 28.57
N ASP A 18 10.00 -19.67 29.81
CA ASP A 18 9.18 -19.62 31.02
C ASP A 18 8.36 -18.33 31.13
N GLU A 19 8.94 -17.18 30.76
CA GLU A 19 8.22 -15.90 30.69
C GLU A 19 7.18 -15.90 29.56
N GLN A 20 7.52 -16.47 28.39
CA GLN A 20 6.57 -16.66 27.29
C GLN A 20 5.40 -17.58 27.70
N MET A 21 5.69 -18.68 28.41
CA MET A 21 4.67 -19.59 28.96
C MET A 21 3.77 -18.88 29.98
N GLN A 22 4.36 -18.08 30.87
CA GLN A 22 3.59 -17.31 31.85
C GLN A 22 2.70 -16.27 31.16
N TYR A 23 3.22 -15.53 30.20
CA TYR A 23 2.46 -14.55 29.42
C TYR A 23 1.31 -15.22 28.63
N MET A 24 1.59 -16.32 27.94
CA MET A 24 0.57 -17.11 27.23
C MET A 24 -0.52 -17.61 28.17
N SER A 25 -0.15 -18.12 29.35
CA SER A 25 -1.12 -18.64 30.32
C SER A 25 -1.95 -17.53 30.97
N GLN A 26 -1.33 -16.41 31.37
CA GLN A 26 -1.98 -15.38 32.18
C GLN A 26 -2.69 -14.34 31.31
N PHE A 27 -2.06 -13.87 30.25
CA PHE A 27 -2.64 -12.85 29.39
C PHE A 27 -3.50 -13.47 28.30
N PHE A 28 -2.93 -14.36 27.48
CA PHE A 28 -3.68 -14.90 26.33
C PHE A 28 -4.83 -15.83 26.76
N LYS A 29 -4.55 -16.86 27.56
CA LYS A 29 -5.59 -17.82 28.00
C LYS A 29 -6.55 -17.21 29.02
N GLN A 30 -6.05 -16.77 30.18
CA GLN A 30 -6.90 -16.33 31.29
C GLN A 30 -7.57 -14.96 31.07
N THR A 31 -7.01 -14.09 30.22
CA THR A 31 -7.60 -12.76 29.98
C THR A 31 -8.34 -12.73 28.65
N ILE A 32 -7.66 -12.92 27.51
CA ILE A 32 -8.27 -12.77 26.18
C ILE A 32 -9.29 -13.87 25.91
N VAL A 33 -8.89 -15.14 26.04
CA VAL A 33 -9.77 -16.27 25.70
C VAL A 33 -10.92 -16.41 26.68
N GLU A 34 -10.70 -16.36 27.98
CA GLU A 34 -11.80 -16.44 28.95
C GLU A 34 -12.77 -15.25 28.86
N ALA A 35 -12.30 -14.03 28.57
CA ALA A 35 -13.20 -12.90 28.30
C ALA A 35 -14.05 -13.14 27.06
N LYS A 36 -13.44 -13.64 25.97
CA LYS A 36 -14.15 -13.99 24.74
C LYS A 36 -15.18 -15.09 24.94
N LEU A 37 -14.88 -16.10 25.77
CA LEU A 37 -15.79 -17.20 26.12
C LEU A 37 -16.88 -16.79 27.14
N GLY A 38 -17.01 -15.51 27.49
CA GLY A 38 -18.08 -15.05 28.36
C GLY A 38 -17.84 -15.25 29.86
N ASN A 39 -16.62 -15.54 30.32
CA ASN A 39 -16.36 -15.74 31.74
C ASN A 39 -16.62 -14.43 32.52
N ALA A 40 -17.72 -14.41 33.29
CA ALA A 40 -18.19 -13.25 34.03
C ALA A 40 -17.15 -12.74 35.06
N THR A 41 -16.34 -13.62 35.64
CA THR A 41 -15.30 -13.25 36.62
C THR A 41 -14.15 -12.52 35.94
N VAL A 42 -13.71 -12.99 34.77
CA VAL A 42 -12.66 -12.34 33.98
C VAL A 42 -13.14 -11.02 33.39
N ARG A 43 -14.36 -10.99 32.83
CA ARG A 43 -14.98 -9.75 32.34
C ARG A 43 -15.13 -8.71 33.44
N ARG A 44 -15.57 -9.11 34.63
CA ARG A 44 -15.63 -8.22 35.79
C ARG A 44 -14.23 -7.72 36.17
N ARG A 45 -13.22 -8.59 36.21
CA ARG A 45 -11.83 -8.20 36.49
C ARG A 45 -11.30 -7.18 35.48
N ILE A 46 -11.54 -7.39 34.18
CA ILE A 46 -11.16 -6.43 33.13
C ILE A 46 -11.90 -5.10 33.35
N ARG A 47 -13.23 -5.14 33.54
CA ARG A 47 -14.04 -3.95 33.80
C ARG A 47 -13.58 -3.14 35.01
N ASP A 48 -13.22 -3.84 36.07
CA ASP A 48 -12.82 -3.26 37.36
C ASP A 48 -11.32 -2.97 37.43
N THR A 49 -10.56 -3.19 36.35
CA THR A 49 -9.12 -2.86 36.31
C THR A 49 -8.94 -1.35 36.19
N PRO A 50 -8.40 -0.67 37.22
CA PRO A 50 -8.41 0.80 37.31
C PRO A 50 -7.48 1.51 36.30
N TYR A 51 -6.73 0.76 35.49
CA TYR A 51 -5.73 1.30 34.56
C TYR A 51 -5.67 0.50 33.25
N ILE A 52 -6.81 0.34 32.58
CA ILE A 52 -6.77 -0.07 31.18
C ILE A 52 -6.29 1.14 30.39
N MET A 53 -5.06 1.06 29.86
CA MET A 53 -4.41 2.12 29.11
C MET A 53 -4.62 1.90 27.60
N PRO A 54 -5.66 2.46 26.99
CA PRO A 54 -5.74 2.49 25.54
C PRO A 54 -4.58 3.35 25.03
N ARG A 55 -3.68 2.77 24.23
CA ARG A 55 -2.75 3.57 23.41
C ARG A 55 -3.48 3.98 22.14
N GLY A 56 -4.26 5.05 22.25
CA GLY A 56 -4.84 5.79 21.13
C GLY A 56 -4.42 7.26 21.19
N PRO A 57 -4.53 8.02 20.10
CA PRO A 57 -4.39 9.48 20.17
C PRO A 57 -5.54 10.04 21.02
N ASP A 58 -5.23 10.76 22.09
CA ASP A 58 -6.23 11.48 22.89
C ASP A 58 -6.99 12.48 22.01
N ALA A 59 -8.29 12.26 21.85
CA ALA A 59 -9.19 13.13 21.12
C ALA A 59 -10.29 13.66 22.03
N HIS A 60 -9.96 14.42 23.09
CA HIS A 60 -10.93 15.35 23.70
C HIS A 60 -10.26 16.61 24.27
N SER A 61 -10.67 17.74 23.69
CA SER A 61 -10.58 19.15 24.10
C SER A 61 -9.74 19.52 25.34
N VAL A 62 -8.59 20.17 25.09
CA VAL A 62 -8.01 21.14 26.03
C VAL A 62 -8.42 22.53 25.58
N ASN A 63 -9.38 23.14 26.29
CA ASN A 63 -9.65 24.57 26.15
C ASN A 63 -8.60 25.32 26.97
N ALA A 64 -7.46 25.65 26.36
CA ALA A 64 -6.41 26.45 26.98
C ALA A 64 -6.45 27.88 26.43
N SER A 65 -6.99 28.80 27.22
CA SER A 65 -6.79 30.23 27.04
C SER A 65 -5.29 30.58 27.14
N SER A 66 -4.83 31.37 26.17
CA SER A 66 -3.62 32.21 26.13
C SER A 66 -2.44 31.91 27.09
N ASN A 67 -1.27 31.69 26.47
CA ASN A 67 0.08 31.83 27.02
C ASN A 67 0.59 30.77 28.03
N SER A 68 0.49 29.48 27.70
CA SER A 68 1.43 28.51 28.29
C SER A 68 2.01 27.54 27.26
N THR A 69 3.35 27.47 27.25
CA THR A 69 4.15 26.58 26.42
C THR A 69 4.02 25.15 26.94
N ILE A 70 3.46 24.23 26.14
CA ILE A 70 3.46 22.80 26.45
C ILE A 70 4.71 22.18 25.84
N THR A 71 5.62 21.70 26.69
CA THR A 71 6.82 20.97 26.27
C THR A 71 6.53 19.48 26.35
N TYR A 72 6.60 18.76 25.22
CA TYR A 72 6.47 17.30 25.20
C TYR A 72 7.81 16.64 25.54
N GLN A 73 7.82 15.76 26.55
CA GLN A 73 8.94 14.86 26.85
C GLN A 73 8.56 13.41 26.51
N PRO A 74 9.51 12.56 26.09
CA PRO A 74 9.29 11.12 25.93
C PRO A 74 8.78 10.52 27.25
N GLY A 75 7.61 9.87 27.22
CA GLY A 75 6.91 9.36 28.42
C GLY A 75 5.61 10.06 28.78
N MET A 76 5.10 10.99 27.95
CA MET A 76 3.89 11.78 28.24
C MET A 76 2.54 11.19 27.79
N CYS A 77 2.41 9.87 27.63
CA CYS A 77 1.08 9.26 27.77
C CYS A 77 0.78 9.19 29.27
N ARG A 78 0.08 10.20 29.83
CA ARG A 78 -0.43 10.06 31.20
C ARG A 78 -1.49 8.97 31.19
N ALA A 79 -1.38 8.02 32.11
CA ALA A 79 -2.45 7.07 32.36
C ALA A 79 -3.71 7.87 32.71
N VAL A 80 -4.70 7.85 31.81
CA VAL A 80 -6.02 8.41 32.07
C VAL A 80 -6.87 7.26 32.59
N ASP A 81 -7.56 7.46 33.70
CA ASP A 81 -8.51 6.47 34.22
C ASP A 81 -9.67 6.36 33.24
N GLY A 82 -9.66 5.31 32.41
CA GLY A 82 -10.71 5.05 31.43
C GLY A 82 -12.02 4.55 32.05
N GLY A 83 -12.05 4.32 33.36
CA GLY A 83 -13.21 3.84 34.11
C GLY A 83 -13.77 2.51 33.59
N PRO A 84 -14.97 2.12 34.06
CA PRO A 84 -15.64 0.89 33.65
C PRO A 84 -15.91 0.80 32.13
N GLN A 85 -15.96 1.95 31.44
CA GLN A 85 -16.23 2.02 30.01
C GLN A 85 -15.04 1.50 29.18
N ALA A 86 -13.81 1.89 29.51
CA ALA A 86 -12.61 1.35 28.86
C ALA A 86 -12.49 -0.17 29.02
N GLY A 87 -12.94 -0.71 30.16
CA GLY A 87 -13.04 -2.15 30.36
C GLY A 87 -14.07 -2.84 29.47
N ASN A 88 -15.25 -2.23 29.27
CA ASN A 88 -16.24 -2.75 28.33
C ASN A 88 -15.75 -2.68 26.86
N ASP A 89 -15.05 -1.61 26.49
CA ASP A 89 -14.46 -1.45 25.15
C ASP A 89 -13.38 -2.49 24.89
N THR A 90 -12.54 -2.77 25.90
CA THR A 90 -11.52 -3.83 25.84
C THR A 90 -12.15 -5.20 25.68
N ILE A 91 -13.26 -5.50 26.38
CA ILE A 91 -13.99 -6.77 26.22
C ILE A 91 -14.54 -6.89 24.80
N ARG A 92 -15.18 -5.83 24.26
CA ARG A 92 -15.69 -5.82 22.89
C ARG A 92 -14.59 -6.03 21.84
N ALA A 93 -13.44 -5.40 22.04
CA ALA A 93 -12.27 -5.59 21.18
C ALA A 93 -11.74 -7.04 21.24
N MET A 94 -11.75 -7.69 22.42
CA MET A 94 -11.37 -9.09 22.55
C MET A 94 -12.40 -10.04 21.90
N GLU A 95 -13.69 -9.74 22.01
CA GLU A 95 -14.77 -10.51 21.37
C GLU A 95 -14.68 -10.46 19.83
N SER A 96 -14.30 -9.32 19.26
CA SER A 96 -14.15 -9.11 17.82
C SER A 96 -12.87 -9.70 17.20
N LEU A 97 -11.97 -10.30 18.00
CA LEU A 97 -10.76 -10.94 17.47
C LEU A 97 -11.09 -12.22 16.71
N HIS A 98 -11.04 -12.21 15.38
CA HIS A 98 -11.31 -13.40 14.56
C HIS A 98 -10.14 -14.39 14.48
N SER A 99 -8.91 -13.91 14.64
CA SER A 99 -7.68 -14.72 14.63
C SER A 99 -6.63 -14.08 15.53
N VAL A 100 -5.74 -14.90 16.11
CA VAL A 100 -4.55 -14.44 16.84
C VAL A 100 -3.38 -15.35 16.48
N ALA A 101 -2.35 -14.79 15.84
CA ALA A 101 -1.11 -15.52 15.55
C ALA A 101 -0.08 -15.29 16.67
N TRP A 102 0.67 -16.34 16.99
CA TRP A 102 1.84 -16.23 17.85
C TRP A 102 3.09 -16.03 17.00
N PHE A 103 3.92 -15.05 17.34
CA PHE A 103 5.16 -14.77 16.62
C PHE A 103 6.37 -14.75 17.57
N SER A 104 7.55 -14.98 17.01
CA SER A 104 8.85 -14.88 17.68
C SER A 104 9.83 -14.23 16.72
N VAL A 105 10.73 -13.41 17.27
CA VAL A 105 11.67 -12.58 16.49
C VAL A 105 12.96 -13.36 16.17
N ASP A 106 13.17 -14.54 16.78
CA ASP A 106 14.36 -15.35 16.57
C ASP A 106 14.20 -16.24 15.32
N GLY A 107 14.70 -15.73 14.19
CA GLY A 107 14.60 -16.29 12.84
C GLY A 107 15.30 -17.63 12.61
N GLY A 108 14.86 -18.71 13.26
CA GLY A 108 15.35 -20.05 12.90
C GLY A 108 14.91 -21.24 13.73
N ARG A 109 14.07 -21.09 14.77
CA ARG A 109 13.57 -22.24 15.56
C ARG A 109 12.05 -22.21 15.67
N GLY A 110 11.38 -23.27 15.23
CA GLY A 110 9.94 -23.43 15.41
C GLY A 110 9.58 -23.59 16.89
N TYR A 111 9.30 -22.47 17.58
CA TYR A 111 9.07 -22.40 19.03
C TYR A 111 7.80 -23.10 19.54
N LEU A 112 6.93 -23.59 18.65
CA LEU A 112 5.79 -24.44 19.06
C LEU A 112 6.09 -25.93 18.86
N GLY A 113 7.12 -26.25 18.06
CA GLY A 113 7.58 -27.62 17.81
C GLY A 113 8.40 -28.17 18.97
N GLY A 114 8.40 -29.50 19.10
CA GLY A 114 9.28 -30.23 20.01
C GLY A 114 10.76 -30.02 19.69
N GLU A 115 11.63 -30.61 20.52
CA GLU A 115 13.07 -30.60 20.25
C GLU A 115 13.38 -31.03 18.81
N VAL A 116 14.37 -30.38 18.18
CA VAL A 116 14.78 -30.67 16.80
C VAL A 116 14.98 -32.18 16.63
N GLY A 117 14.21 -32.79 15.72
CA GLY A 117 14.24 -34.24 15.46
C GLY A 117 13.21 -35.08 16.23
N LYS A 118 12.35 -34.48 17.07
CA LYS A 118 11.24 -35.18 17.73
C LYS A 118 9.88 -34.63 17.25
N PRO A 119 8.99 -35.47 16.69
CA PRO A 119 7.65 -35.04 16.34
C PRO A 119 6.85 -34.68 17.60
N GLY A 120 6.12 -33.56 17.55
CA GLY A 120 5.23 -33.12 18.62
C GLY A 120 5.32 -31.62 18.88
N LEU A 121 4.38 -31.11 19.67
CA LEU A 121 4.41 -29.74 20.18
C LEU A 121 5.19 -29.70 21.50
N ASN A 122 5.96 -28.64 21.73
CA ASN A 122 6.52 -28.39 23.05
C ASN A 122 5.42 -27.87 24.01
N PRO A 123 5.71 -27.64 25.31
CA PRO A 123 4.69 -27.18 26.26
C PRO A 123 3.94 -25.90 25.84
N LEU A 124 4.62 -24.95 25.19
CA LEU A 124 4.02 -23.71 24.69
C LEU A 124 3.11 -23.98 23.50
N GLY A 125 3.57 -24.79 22.54
CA GLY A 125 2.76 -25.27 21.42
C GLY A 125 1.50 -25.99 21.88
N LYS A 126 1.61 -26.89 22.87
CA LYS A 126 0.45 -27.60 23.44
C LYS A 126 -0.55 -26.63 24.08
N LEU A 127 -0.07 -25.69 24.89
CA LEU A 127 -0.92 -24.70 25.56
C LEU A 127 -1.63 -23.78 24.55
N TYR A 128 -0.93 -23.32 23.53
CA TYR A 128 -1.50 -22.50 22.45
C TYR A 128 -2.57 -23.27 21.67
N THR A 129 -2.26 -24.48 21.18
CA THR A 129 -3.20 -25.29 20.42
C THR A 129 -4.43 -25.69 21.24
N GLU A 130 -4.26 -26.05 22.52
CA GLU A 130 -5.38 -26.34 23.41
C GLU A 130 -6.30 -25.11 23.61
N THR A 131 -5.69 -23.94 23.78
CA THR A 131 -6.41 -22.67 23.96
C THR A 131 -7.19 -22.29 22.70
N CYS A 132 -6.60 -22.44 21.50
CA CYS A 132 -7.31 -22.23 20.23
C CYS A 132 -8.47 -23.21 20.05
N ARG A 133 -8.30 -24.48 20.44
CA ARG A 133 -9.35 -25.50 20.36
C ARG A 133 -10.57 -25.16 21.24
N LEU A 134 -10.35 -24.58 22.42
CA LEU A 134 -11.42 -24.15 23.31
C LEU A 134 -12.28 -23.03 22.68
N VAL A 135 -11.65 -22.08 22.00
CA VAL A 135 -12.35 -21.01 21.27
C VAL A 135 -13.14 -21.56 20.08
N HIS A 136 -12.54 -22.47 19.32
CA HIS A 136 -13.17 -23.05 18.13
C HIS A 136 -14.44 -23.84 18.46
N ASN A 137 -14.39 -24.69 19.50
CA ASN A 137 -15.50 -25.59 19.85
C ASN A 137 -16.76 -24.87 20.39
N GLN A 138 -16.66 -23.63 20.86
CA GLN A 138 -17.84 -22.86 21.29
C GLN A 138 -18.52 -22.12 20.14
N GLY A 139 -17.77 -21.73 19.10
CA GLY A 139 -18.31 -21.07 17.91
C GLY A 139 -19.26 -21.95 17.09
N THR A 140 -19.16 -23.28 17.23
CA THR A 140 -20.00 -24.25 16.50
C THR A 140 -21.36 -24.54 17.17
N HIS A 141 -21.66 -23.96 18.34
CA HIS A 141 -22.88 -24.27 19.10
C HIS A 141 -23.85 -23.10 19.30
N GLN A 142 -23.60 -21.92 18.73
CA GLN A 142 -24.53 -20.79 18.81
C GLN A 142 -25.03 -20.40 17.40
N GLY A 143 -26.28 -20.75 17.09
CA GLY A 143 -27.00 -20.23 15.93
C GLY A 143 -27.45 -18.77 16.15
N PRO A 144 -27.64 -17.99 15.08
CA PRO A 144 -27.90 -16.56 15.20
C PRO A 144 -29.32 -16.28 15.70
N SER A 145 -29.42 -15.57 16.82
CA SER A 145 -30.64 -14.90 17.29
C SER A 145 -30.62 -13.45 16.82
N SER A 146 -31.63 -13.05 16.06
CA SER A 146 -31.82 -11.70 15.54
C SER A 146 -32.49 -10.79 16.59
N SER A 147 -31.93 -9.62 16.85
CA SER A 147 -32.61 -8.53 17.57
C SER A 147 -32.65 -7.27 16.71
N GLN A 148 -33.86 -6.73 16.56
CA GLN A 148 -34.21 -5.46 15.91
C GLN A 148 -33.67 -4.27 16.72
N GLN A 149 -33.29 -3.19 16.02
CA GLN A 149 -33.01 -1.88 16.60
C GLN A 149 -34.00 -0.87 16.00
N GLU A 150 -34.84 -0.29 16.85
CA GLU A 150 -35.74 0.81 16.53
C GLU A 150 -34.95 2.14 16.47
N SER A 151 -35.35 2.99 15.53
CA SER A 151 -34.83 4.33 15.30
C SER A 151 -35.86 5.36 15.77
N ASP A 152 -35.50 6.20 16.75
CA ASP A 152 -36.22 7.43 17.08
C ASP A 152 -35.36 8.63 16.66
N GLN A 153 -35.87 9.44 15.72
CA GLN A 153 -35.38 10.78 15.40
C GLN A 153 -36.55 11.76 15.48
N SER A 154 -36.46 12.69 16.43
CA SER A 154 -37.36 13.83 16.58
C SER A 154 -36.80 15.08 15.90
N HIS A 155 -37.68 15.76 15.16
CA HIS A 155 -37.57 17.14 14.68
C HIS A 155 -37.36 18.17 15.81
N ASP A 156 -36.64 19.27 15.51
CA ASP A 156 -37.17 20.65 15.54
C ASP A 156 -36.10 21.71 15.12
N PRO A 157 -36.48 22.99 14.84
CA PRO A 157 -36.07 23.70 13.62
C PRO A 157 -35.21 24.97 13.84
N ASP A 158 -34.91 25.60 12.69
CA ASP A 158 -34.60 27.02 12.41
C ASP A 158 -33.52 27.75 13.23
N GLU A 159 -32.55 28.38 12.54
CA GLU A 159 -32.24 29.82 12.66
C GLU A 159 -31.13 30.29 11.70
N ASP A 160 -31.46 31.34 10.96
CA ASP A 160 -30.69 32.55 10.61
C ASP A 160 -29.38 32.53 9.77
N GLU A 161 -29.52 33.10 8.56
CA GLU A 161 -28.46 33.76 7.77
C GLU A 161 -27.87 34.98 8.50
N PRO A 162 -26.59 35.28 8.24
CA PRO A 162 -26.31 36.63 7.75
C PRO A 162 -25.27 36.72 6.62
N THR A 163 -25.66 37.43 5.56
CA THR A 163 -24.93 38.49 4.84
C THR A 163 -23.41 38.33 4.63
N ARG A 164 -23.04 38.05 3.37
CA ARG A 164 -21.69 38.08 2.83
C ARG A 164 -21.37 39.49 2.30
N GLN A 165 -20.36 40.15 2.88
CA GLN A 165 -19.76 41.37 2.31
C GLN A 165 -18.62 40.99 1.37
N GLU A 166 -18.66 41.55 0.16
CA GLU A 166 -17.55 41.59 -0.81
C GLU A 166 -16.50 42.62 -0.37
N PRO A 167 -15.23 42.42 -0.75
CA PRO A 167 -14.36 43.54 -1.06
C PRO A 167 -13.84 43.50 -2.50
N GLU A 168 -13.92 44.67 -3.12
CA GLU A 168 -13.34 45.08 -4.40
C GLU A 168 -11.79 45.07 -4.42
N PRO A 169 -11.16 45.17 -5.62
CA PRO A 169 -9.77 44.82 -5.85
C PRO A 169 -8.81 45.99 -5.64
N HIS A 170 -7.58 45.68 -5.20
CA HIS A 170 -6.47 46.63 -5.19
C HIS A 170 -5.47 46.37 -6.33
N ASN A 171 -5.03 47.52 -6.83
CA ASN A 171 -4.37 47.79 -8.08
C ASN A 171 -2.85 47.55 -8.03
N GLU A 172 -2.31 47.48 -9.24
CA GLU A 172 -0.92 47.41 -9.69
C GLU A 172 0.12 48.20 -8.88
N SER A 173 1.34 47.65 -8.79
CA SER A 173 2.54 48.45 -9.04
C SER A 173 3.70 47.59 -9.55
N GLU A 174 4.11 47.92 -10.76
CA GLU A 174 5.37 47.54 -11.40
C GLU A 174 6.55 48.12 -10.60
N ASN A 175 7.65 47.37 -10.51
CA ASN A 175 8.96 47.98 -10.49
C ASN A 175 10.02 47.06 -11.10
N SER A 176 10.41 47.45 -12.31
CA SER A 176 11.64 47.10 -13.00
C SER A 176 12.85 47.62 -12.20
N MET A 177 13.91 46.80 -12.08
CA MET A 177 15.27 47.25 -12.32
C MET A 177 16.21 46.06 -12.55
N ALA A 178 16.84 46.09 -13.73
CA ALA A 178 17.90 45.20 -14.17
C ALA A 178 19.24 45.55 -13.50
N SER A 179 20.12 44.55 -13.35
CA SER A 179 21.54 44.73 -13.61
C SER A 179 22.21 43.41 -13.98
N HIS A 180 23.02 43.51 -15.05
CA HIS A 180 23.89 42.52 -15.66
C HIS A 180 24.95 41.99 -14.71
N GLU A 181 25.26 40.69 -14.81
CA GLU A 181 26.64 40.20 -14.78
C GLU A 181 26.79 39.03 -15.77
N ASP A 182 27.54 39.26 -16.85
CA ASP A 182 27.99 38.25 -17.80
C ASP A 182 29.11 37.42 -17.15
N SER A 183 28.84 36.14 -16.90
CA SER A 183 29.86 35.16 -16.49
C SER A 183 30.13 34.20 -17.64
N GLU A 184 31.38 34.19 -18.10
CA GLU A 184 31.89 33.32 -19.15
C GLU A 184 31.64 31.83 -18.81
N LYS A 185 30.79 31.20 -19.62
CA LYS A 185 30.47 29.77 -19.53
C LYS A 185 31.60 28.95 -20.17
N PRO A 186 32.20 27.96 -19.46
CA PRO A 186 33.21 27.08 -20.06
C PRO A 186 32.58 26.22 -21.17
N ARG A 187 33.33 26.02 -22.26
CA ARG A 187 32.95 25.14 -23.37
C ARG A 187 32.76 23.72 -22.84
N GLY A 188 31.52 23.25 -22.86
CA GLY A 188 31.18 21.85 -22.61
C GLY A 188 31.73 20.93 -23.71
N PRO A 189 31.88 19.63 -23.41
CA PRO A 189 32.38 18.63 -24.36
C PRO A 189 31.48 18.56 -25.59
N ASP A 190 32.08 18.32 -26.76
CA ASP A 190 31.41 18.17 -28.05
C ASP A 190 30.33 17.09 -27.97
N ILE A 191 29.07 17.50 -27.84
CA ILE A 191 27.90 16.61 -27.91
C ILE A 191 27.75 16.19 -29.37
N PHE A 192 28.00 14.91 -29.64
CA PHE A 192 27.72 14.27 -30.92
C PHE A 192 26.22 14.38 -31.23
N VAL A 193 25.87 15.23 -32.20
CA VAL A 193 24.50 15.35 -32.72
C VAL A 193 24.30 14.25 -33.78
N PRO A 194 23.37 13.31 -33.59
CA PRO A 194 23.12 12.26 -34.59
C PRO A 194 22.62 12.84 -35.92
N PRO A 195 22.87 12.17 -37.07
CA PRO A 195 22.41 12.62 -38.38
C PRO A 195 20.88 12.75 -38.47
N GLN A 196 20.40 13.81 -39.14
CA GLN A 196 18.97 14.13 -39.33
C GLN A 196 18.11 12.99 -39.89
N GLN A 197 18.68 12.01 -40.61
CA GLN A 197 17.92 10.92 -41.24
C GLN A 197 17.27 9.93 -40.24
N HIS A 198 17.70 9.89 -38.97
CA HIS A 198 17.01 9.09 -37.95
C HIS A 198 15.74 9.77 -37.39
N ARG A 199 15.58 11.08 -37.59
CA ARG A 199 14.51 11.86 -36.95
C ARG A 199 13.13 11.60 -37.55
N ASP A 200 13.07 11.29 -38.84
CA ASP A 200 11.80 11.07 -39.57
C ASP A 200 11.23 9.65 -39.36
N GLN A 201 12.05 8.67 -38.92
CA GLN A 201 11.54 7.35 -38.51
C GLN A 201 11.01 7.34 -37.07
N LEU A 202 11.43 8.28 -36.23
CA LEU A 202 10.99 8.39 -34.83
C LEU A 202 9.60 9.03 -34.66
N GLN A 203 9.05 9.68 -35.70
CA GLN A 203 7.77 10.40 -35.59
C GLN A 203 6.51 9.54 -35.75
N THR A 204 6.61 8.26 -36.11
CA THR A 204 5.45 7.35 -36.24
C THR A 204 5.45 6.19 -35.25
N ALA A 205 6.51 6.03 -34.45
CA ALA A 205 6.47 5.14 -33.31
C ALA A 205 5.57 5.80 -32.25
N ASN A 206 4.37 5.24 -32.00
CA ASN A 206 3.56 5.60 -30.84
C ASN A 206 4.46 5.58 -29.60
N SER A 207 4.80 6.77 -29.08
CA SER A 207 5.87 6.96 -28.10
C SER A 207 5.53 6.46 -26.70
N SER A 208 4.34 5.88 -26.52
CA SER A 208 3.83 5.37 -25.25
C SER A 208 4.28 3.93 -25.00
N VAL A 209 4.70 3.66 -23.76
CA VAL A 209 4.95 2.30 -23.26
C VAL A 209 3.70 1.44 -23.51
N PRO A 210 3.82 0.25 -24.13
CA PRO A 210 2.69 -0.67 -24.21
C PRO A 210 2.19 -1.03 -22.81
N PHE A 211 0.89 -1.33 -22.65
CA PHE A 211 0.34 -1.68 -21.32
C PHE A 211 1.02 -2.92 -20.68
N CYS A 212 1.65 -3.76 -21.50
CA CYS A 212 2.11 -5.10 -21.11
C CYS A 212 3.62 -5.20 -21.19
N GLY A 213 4.24 -5.43 -20.04
CA GLY A 213 5.68 -5.51 -19.88
C GLY A 213 6.17 -6.82 -19.26
N LEU A 214 7.45 -7.11 -19.44
CA LEU A 214 8.14 -8.18 -18.75
C LEU A 214 9.38 -7.65 -18.05
N ALA A 215 9.47 -7.88 -16.75
CA ALA A 215 10.67 -7.64 -15.96
C ALA A 215 11.48 -8.95 -15.90
N ALA A 216 12.60 -9.02 -16.63
CA ALA A 216 13.37 -10.25 -16.84
C ALA A 216 14.80 -10.12 -16.34
N ILE A 217 15.22 -10.94 -15.35
CA ILE A 217 16.55 -10.79 -14.75
C ILE A 217 17.58 -11.43 -15.68
N ARG A 218 18.59 -10.65 -16.09
CA ARG A 218 19.77 -11.16 -16.81
C ARG A 218 20.72 -11.90 -15.86
N SER A 219 20.21 -12.89 -15.14
CA SER A 219 21.02 -13.97 -14.58
C SER A 219 20.97 -15.13 -15.58
N ALA A 220 21.95 -16.03 -15.55
CA ALA A 220 22.01 -17.21 -16.43
C ALA A 220 20.77 -18.15 -16.33
N GLU A 221 19.78 -17.78 -15.51
CA GLU A 221 18.68 -18.59 -15.06
C GLU A 221 17.31 -17.90 -15.31
N ASN A 222 17.24 -16.57 -15.52
CA ASN A 222 15.98 -15.86 -15.84
C ASN A 222 16.00 -15.06 -17.14
N ASP A 223 17.00 -15.31 -17.98
CA ASP A 223 17.15 -14.64 -19.26
C ASP A 223 16.08 -15.14 -20.22
N TRP A 224 15.15 -14.25 -20.58
CA TRP A 224 14.29 -14.51 -21.71
C TRP A 224 15.13 -14.38 -22.96
N ASP A 225 15.26 -15.46 -23.71
CA ASP A 225 15.93 -15.36 -25.00
C ASP A 225 15.02 -14.66 -26.04
N SER A 226 15.62 -14.33 -27.19
CA SER A 226 14.90 -13.69 -28.30
C SER A 226 13.66 -14.49 -28.76
N MET A 227 13.69 -15.82 -28.66
CA MET A 227 12.62 -16.70 -29.11
C MET A 227 11.45 -16.70 -28.12
N GLU A 228 11.75 -16.75 -26.82
CA GLU A 228 10.76 -16.70 -25.75
C GLU A 228 10.05 -15.35 -25.71
N LEU A 229 10.80 -14.24 -25.83
CA LEU A 229 10.20 -12.90 -25.93
C LEU A 229 9.33 -12.76 -27.17
N ALA A 230 9.79 -13.23 -28.33
CA ALA A 230 8.99 -13.21 -29.56
C ALA A 230 7.72 -14.07 -29.42
N ALA A 231 7.80 -15.21 -28.74
CA ALA A 231 6.65 -16.07 -28.47
C ALA A 231 5.64 -15.38 -27.53
N ALA A 232 6.10 -14.72 -26.47
CA ALA A 232 5.24 -13.93 -25.59
C ALA A 232 4.61 -12.75 -26.33
N ALA A 233 5.40 -11.98 -27.08
CA ALA A 233 4.92 -10.87 -27.90
C ALA A 233 3.83 -11.34 -28.87
N LYS A 234 4.08 -12.44 -29.60
CA LYS A 234 3.08 -13.05 -30.50
C LYS A 234 1.82 -13.50 -29.78
N ALA A 235 1.97 -14.13 -28.62
CA ALA A 235 0.85 -14.65 -27.84
C ALA A 235 -0.04 -13.53 -27.27
N THR A 236 0.54 -12.37 -26.93
CA THR A 236 -0.25 -11.20 -26.52
C THR A 236 -1.18 -10.71 -27.64
N GLY A 237 -0.78 -10.91 -28.91
CA GLY A 237 -1.50 -10.39 -30.07
C GLY A 237 -1.54 -8.85 -30.12
N LEU A 238 -0.73 -8.17 -29.30
CA LEU A 238 -0.74 -6.71 -29.14
C LEU A 238 0.07 -5.97 -30.21
N GLY A 239 0.80 -6.70 -31.05
CA GLY A 239 1.77 -6.14 -32.00
C GLY A 239 3.03 -5.57 -31.34
N ARG A 240 2.97 -5.19 -30.06
CA ARG A 240 4.11 -4.72 -29.28
C ARG A 240 3.96 -5.03 -27.79
N LEU A 241 4.87 -5.84 -27.26
CA LEU A 241 5.16 -6.05 -25.83
C LEU A 241 6.39 -5.19 -25.48
N TRP A 242 6.58 -4.81 -24.21
CA TRP A 242 7.88 -4.27 -23.78
C TRP A 242 8.55 -5.16 -22.76
N HIS A 243 9.87 -5.02 -22.61
CA HIS A 243 10.62 -5.74 -21.58
C HIS A 243 11.78 -4.89 -21.07
N TYR A 244 12.24 -5.20 -19.87
CA TYR A 244 13.46 -4.62 -19.30
C TYR A 244 14.15 -5.63 -18.37
N ASN A 245 15.40 -5.33 -17.99
CA ASN A 245 16.25 -6.24 -17.21
C ASN A 245 17.15 -5.50 -16.18
N TRP A 246 16.68 -4.35 -15.68
CA TRP A 246 17.43 -3.45 -14.77
C TRP A 246 18.78 -2.97 -15.31
N GLN A 247 19.04 -3.11 -16.61
CA GLN A 247 20.24 -2.59 -17.26
C GLN A 247 19.91 -1.40 -18.14
N ALA A 248 20.96 -0.64 -18.46
CA ALA A 248 20.87 0.42 -19.44
C ALA A 248 20.82 -0.12 -20.89
N SER A 249 21.24 -1.36 -21.13
CA SER A 249 21.24 -2.00 -22.45
C SER A 249 20.95 -3.50 -22.39
N THR A 250 20.51 -4.04 -23.52
CA THR A 250 20.27 -5.47 -23.73
C THR A 250 20.96 -5.94 -25.00
N ASP A 251 21.40 -7.20 -25.01
CA ASP A 251 21.78 -7.95 -26.21
C ASP A 251 20.62 -8.81 -26.76
N VAL A 252 19.53 -8.94 -26.01
CA VAL A 252 18.33 -9.66 -26.44
C VAL A 252 17.45 -8.75 -27.29
N GLN A 253 17.18 -9.17 -28.52
CA GLN A 253 16.26 -8.51 -29.45
C GLN A 253 15.23 -9.53 -29.92
N ALA A 254 13.96 -9.15 -29.94
CA ALA A 254 12.88 -10.05 -30.36
C ALA A 254 11.81 -9.29 -31.16
N ASP A 255 11.33 -9.90 -32.24
CA ASP A 255 10.26 -9.34 -33.04
C ASP A 255 9.00 -9.12 -32.19
N GLY A 256 8.45 -7.90 -32.24
CA GLY A 256 7.27 -7.52 -31.46
C GLY A 256 7.54 -7.23 -29.98
N ALA A 257 8.79 -7.20 -29.54
CA ALA A 257 9.20 -6.76 -28.20
C ALA A 257 10.07 -5.49 -28.28
N GLU A 258 9.74 -4.50 -27.47
CA GLU A 258 10.50 -3.24 -27.31
C GLU A 258 11.29 -3.29 -25.99
N TYR A 259 12.59 -3.01 -26.04
CA TYR A 259 13.40 -2.92 -24.84
C TYR A 259 13.30 -1.52 -24.21
N VAL A 260 12.98 -1.46 -22.92
CA VAL A 260 12.95 -0.22 -22.14
C VAL A 260 14.14 -0.23 -21.18
N PRO A 261 15.17 0.60 -21.41
CA PRO A 261 16.35 0.63 -20.55
C PRO A 261 16.04 1.28 -19.21
N MET A 262 16.87 0.97 -18.21
CA MET A 262 16.78 1.52 -16.86
C MET A 262 18.12 2.13 -16.44
N ILE A 263 18.08 3.34 -15.90
CA ILE A 263 19.19 3.90 -15.12
C ILE A 263 19.02 3.37 -13.70
N LYS A 264 19.64 2.22 -13.39
CA LYS A 264 19.39 1.52 -12.11
C LYS A 264 19.85 2.33 -10.89
N TYR A 265 21.02 2.94 -10.99
CA TYR A 265 21.64 3.76 -9.93
C TYR A 265 21.84 5.20 -10.41
N PRO A 266 21.73 6.21 -9.54
CA PRO A 266 22.04 7.59 -9.89
C PRO A 266 23.43 7.73 -10.54
N GLY A 267 23.50 8.44 -11.66
CA GLY A 267 24.74 8.64 -12.43
C GLY A 267 25.16 7.47 -13.33
N GLN A 268 24.44 6.34 -13.35
CA GLN A 268 24.75 5.19 -14.21
C GLN A 268 24.06 5.28 -15.59
N VAL A 269 24.52 6.20 -16.43
CA VAL A 269 23.82 6.66 -17.64
C VAL A 269 24.37 6.09 -18.96
N ASP A 270 24.77 4.81 -18.99
CA ASP A 270 25.28 4.13 -20.20
C ASP A 270 24.15 3.63 -21.12
N LEU A 271 23.30 4.56 -21.55
CA LEU A 271 22.10 4.27 -22.36
C LEU A 271 22.45 4.19 -23.86
N PRO A 272 21.85 3.25 -24.61
CA PRO A 272 21.87 3.29 -26.07
C PRO A 272 21.01 4.46 -26.59
N PRO A 273 21.18 4.91 -27.85
CA PRO A 273 20.24 5.84 -28.48
C PRO A 273 18.83 5.26 -28.55
N ALA A 274 17.80 6.09 -28.31
CA ALA A 274 16.41 5.67 -28.47
C ALA A 274 16.14 5.24 -29.93
N GLY A 275 15.36 4.17 -30.12
CA GLY A 275 15.06 3.59 -31.43
C GLY A 275 16.17 2.69 -32.01
N ALA A 276 17.35 2.63 -31.39
CA ALA A 276 18.41 1.72 -31.84
C ALA A 276 18.12 0.28 -31.40
N ASN A 277 18.29 -0.71 -32.28
CA ASN A 277 18.34 -2.13 -31.90
C ASN A 277 17.14 -2.63 -31.06
N GLY A 278 15.93 -2.14 -31.36
CA GLY A 278 14.72 -2.50 -30.60
C GLY A 278 14.51 -1.74 -29.29
N VAL A 279 15.36 -0.74 -28.99
CA VAL A 279 15.20 0.16 -27.84
C VAL A 279 14.04 1.14 -28.08
N GLY A 280 13.17 1.26 -27.10
CA GLY A 280 12.03 2.17 -27.10
C GLY A 280 12.37 3.65 -26.94
N GLY A 281 11.32 4.49 -26.92
CA GLY A 281 11.42 5.93 -26.63
C GLY A 281 11.34 6.29 -25.14
N VAL A 282 11.28 5.27 -24.27
CA VAL A 282 11.04 5.41 -22.82
C VAL A 282 12.25 4.92 -22.05
N VAL A 283 12.57 5.57 -20.92
CA VAL A 283 13.61 5.15 -19.97
C VAL A 283 13.04 5.06 -18.56
N LEU A 284 13.41 3.98 -17.85
CA LEU A 284 13.09 3.78 -16.43
C LEU A 284 14.12 4.46 -15.52
N GLY A 285 13.63 5.04 -14.44
CA GLY A 285 14.43 5.67 -13.39
C GLY A 285 15.09 4.67 -12.44
N TRP A 286 15.62 5.20 -11.33
CA TRP A 286 16.36 4.42 -10.34
C TRP A 286 15.52 3.33 -9.68
N ASN A 287 16.13 2.18 -9.42
CA ASN A 287 15.46 1.01 -8.88
C ASN A 287 15.49 0.98 -7.35
N GLU A 288 14.33 1.07 -6.72
CA GLU A 288 14.09 1.04 -5.28
C GLU A 288 15.09 1.90 -4.48
N PRO A 289 15.10 3.23 -4.71
CA PRO A 289 15.97 4.13 -3.95
C PRO A 289 15.62 4.17 -2.46
N ASP A 290 14.42 3.76 -2.06
CA ASP A 290 13.97 3.58 -0.67
C ASP A 290 14.42 2.25 -0.03
N ASN A 291 15.13 1.39 -0.76
CA ASN A 291 15.57 0.07 -0.29
C ASN A 291 17.11 -0.03 -0.21
N GLY A 292 17.63 -0.34 0.98
CA GLY A 292 19.07 -0.50 1.25
C GLY A 292 19.77 -1.63 0.46
N GLY A 293 19.02 -2.57 -0.10
CA GLY A 293 19.54 -3.63 -0.98
C GLY A 293 19.66 -3.23 -2.46
N GLN A 294 19.10 -2.08 -2.85
CA GLN A 294 19.02 -1.63 -4.25
C GLN A 294 19.68 -0.27 -4.43
N ALA A 295 19.05 0.70 -5.11
CA ALA A 295 19.64 2.04 -5.27
C ALA A 295 19.84 2.74 -3.91
N GLY A 296 18.99 2.44 -2.92
CA GLY A 296 19.14 2.91 -1.54
C GLY A 296 20.33 2.32 -0.77
N ARG A 297 21.16 1.45 -1.39
CA ARG A 297 22.44 1.02 -0.79
C ARG A 297 23.37 2.17 -0.46
N ASP A 298 23.25 3.28 -1.19
CA ASP A 298 23.82 4.55 -0.80
C ASP A 298 22.89 5.20 0.23
N PRO A 299 23.32 5.39 1.49
CA PRO A 299 22.50 6.00 2.52
C PRO A 299 22.00 7.40 2.17
N LYS A 300 22.72 8.14 1.31
CA LYS A 300 22.26 9.45 0.82
C LYS A 300 21.05 9.29 -0.09
N VAL A 301 21.05 8.27 -0.96
CA VAL A 301 19.92 7.99 -1.86
C VAL A 301 18.68 7.58 -1.05
N MET A 302 18.86 6.72 -0.05
CA MET A 302 17.76 6.22 0.77
C MET A 302 17.18 7.28 1.70
N ASN A 303 18.03 8.07 2.36
CA ASN A 303 17.59 8.95 3.47
C ASN A 303 17.45 10.42 3.08
N ASP A 304 17.91 10.83 1.90
CA ASP A 304 17.85 12.22 1.44
C ASP A 304 17.34 12.32 -0.02
N PRO A 305 16.08 11.90 -0.28
CA PRO A 305 15.46 11.99 -1.60
C PRO A 305 15.47 13.42 -2.17
N GLU A 306 15.43 14.44 -1.32
CA GLU A 306 15.39 15.83 -1.76
C GLU A 306 16.70 16.27 -2.43
N SER A 307 17.85 15.83 -1.90
CA SER A 307 19.16 16.17 -2.47
C SER A 307 19.41 15.58 -3.87
N LEU A 308 18.59 14.63 -4.31
CA LEU A 308 18.82 13.86 -5.53
C LEU A 308 18.17 14.46 -6.78
N ALA A 309 17.26 15.43 -6.63
CA ALA A 309 16.58 16.02 -7.78
C ALA A 309 17.55 16.60 -8.83
N GLY A 310 18.69 17.14 -8.42
CA GLY A 310 19.75 17.58 -9.34
C GLY A 310 20.36 16.43 -10.14
N GLN A 311 20.71 15.32 -9.48
CA GLN A 311 21.25 14.13 -10.16
C GLN A 311 20.22 13.52 -11.11
N TRP A 312 18.92 13.53 -10.74
CA TRP A 312 17.86 13.10 -11.64
C TRP A 312 17.80 13.92 -12.92
N VAL A 313 17.89 15.24 -12.80
CA VAL A 313 17.91 16.14 -13.96
C VAL A 313 19.08 15.84 -14.87
N GLU A 314 20.29 15.67 -14.31
CA GLU A 314 21.49 15.30 -15.09
C GLU A 314 21.28 13.97 -15.84
N ASP A 315 20.82 12.95 -15.13
CA ASP A 315 20.60 11.61 -15.69
C ASP A 315 19.58 11.64 -16.84
N MET A 316 18.44 12.30 -16.64
CA MET A 316 17.37 12.37 -17.64
C MET A 316 17.66 13.35 -18.79
N GLN A 317 18.51 14.36 -18.58
CA GLN A 317 19.00 15.20 -19.67
C GLN A 317 19.91 14.43 -20.62
N ILE A 318 20.75 13.52 -20.11
CA ILE A 318 21.56 12.62 -20.93
C ILE A 318 20.66 11.69 -21.74
N ALA A 319 19.65 11.08 -21.11
CA ALA A 319 18.64 10.30 -21.82
C ALA A 319 17.93 11.15 -22.90
N ARG A 320 17.47 12.36 -22.58
CA ARG A 320 16.84 13.24 -23.57
C ARG A 320 17.76 13.53 -24.76
N ALA A 321 19.05 13.75 -24.54
CA ALA A 321 20.03 13.98 -25.60
C ALA A 321 20.22 12.74 -26.51
N LEU A 322 20.00 11.54 -25.99
CA LEU A 322 19.99 10.28 -26.72
C LEU A 322 18.67 9.97 -27.45
N GLY A 323 17.69 10.88 -27.37
CA GLY A 323 16.43 10.79 -28.12
C GLY A 323 15.25 10.21 -27.34
N TYR A 324 15.42 9.88 -26.04
CA TYR A 324 14.29 9.44 -25.21
C TYR A 324 13.31 10.58 -24.98
N THR A 325 12.01 10.27 -25.01
CA THR A 325 10.93 11.26 -24.92
C THR A 325 10.05 11.09 -23.69
N GLU A 326 10.03 9.90 -23.09
CA GLU A 326 9.26 9.63 -21.88
C GLU A 326 10.17 9.13 -20.76
N PHE A 327 10.00 9.73 -19.59
CA PHE A 327 10.88 9.53 -18.43
C PHE A 327 10.03 9.01 -17.27
N VAL A 328 10.27 7.79 -16.85
CA VAL A 328 9.54 7.17 -15.73
C VAL A 328 10.33 7.46 -14.45
N ALA A 329 9.68 8.03 -13.44
CA ALA A 329 10.29 8.36 -12.14
C ALA A 329 11.00 7.13 -11.50
N PRO A 330 11.85 7.33 -10.47
CA PRO A 330 12.38 6.20 -9.71
C PRO A 330 11.25 5.26 -9.23
N ALA A 331 11.44 3.95 -9.36
CA ALA A 331 10.46 2.97 -8.91
C ALA A 331 10.76 2.62 -7.45
N ILE A 332 9.85 2.96 -6.53
CA ILE A 332 10.05 2.65 -5.10
C ILE A 332 9.61 1.22 -4.75
N ALA A 333 10.24 0.65 -3.74
CA ALA A 333 9.84 -0.65 -3.18
C ALA A 333 8.49 -0.56 -2.47
N ASN A 334 8.33 0.40 -1.54
CA ASN A 334 7.09 0.57 -0.80
C ASN A 334 6.90 1.94 -0.11
N ASP A 335 7.93 2.77 0.05
CA ASP A 335 7.82 4.02 0.81
C ASP A 335 7.35 5.21 -0.04
N VAL A 336 6.03 5.37 -0.13
CA VAL A 336 5.39 6.50 -0.86
C VAL A 336 5.90 7.86 -0.38
N CYS A 337 6.33 7.99 0.88
CA CYS A 337 6.89 9.25 1.38
C CYS A 337 8.22 9.59 0.71
N TRP A 338 9.06 8.60 0.41
CA TRP A 338 10.30 8.84 -0.32
C TRP A 338 10.01 9.53 -1.66
N MET A 339 9.01 9.01 -2.40
CA MET A 339 8.57 9.59 -3.67
C MET A 339 7.98 10.99 -3.48
N ASP A 340 7.18 11.23 -2.44
CA ASP A 340 6.62 12.57 -2.17
C ASP A 340 7.73 13.61 -1.94
N PHE A 341 8.73 13.31 -1.12
CA PHE A 341 9.86 14.21 -0.88
C PHE A 341 10.72 14.43 -2.13
N PHE A 342 10.96 13.38 -2.91
CA PHE A 342 11.66 13.48 -4.20
C PHE A 342 10.93 14.42 -5.18
N LEU A 343 9.63 14.22 -5.38
CA LEU A 343 8.80 15.08 -6.24
C LEU A 343 8.76 16.52 -5.72
N LYS A 344 8.74 16.73 -4.41
CA LYS A 344 8.81 18.07 -3.81
C LYS A 344 10.14 18.79 -4.11
N ALA A 345 11.25 18.07 -4.13
CA ALA A 345 12.52 18.63 -4.55
C ALA A 345 12.54 18.94 -6.06
N CYS A 346 11.94 18.09 -6.88
CA CYS A 346 11.78 18.36 -8.31
C CYS A 346 10.92 19.59 -8.62
N GLU A 347 9.92 19.90 -7.80
CA GLU A 347 9.15 21.16 -7.90
C GLU A 347 10.06 22.40 -7.83
N ARG A 348 11.17 22.32 -7.06
CA ARG A 348 12.11 23.43 -6.84
C ARG A 348 13.37 23.36 -7.71
N THR A 349 13.57 22.26 -8.43
CA THR A 349 14.75 22.02 -9.24
C THR A 349 14.44 22.37 -10.69
N PRO A 350 15.17 23.30 -11.33
CA PRO A 350 14.96 23.66 -12.73
C PRO A 350 14.89 22.42 -13.63
N ASP A 351 13.96 22.44 -14.58
CA ASP A 351 13.70 21.38 -15.57
C ASP A 351 13.25 20.01 -15.04
N CYS A 352 13.27 19.74 -13.72
CA CYS A 352 12.91 18.41 -13.22
C CYS A 352 11.44 18.03 -13.50
N THR A 353 10.50 18.97 -13.35
CA THR A 353 9.06 18.68 -13.54
C THR A 353 8.72 18.18 -14.94
N GLY A 354 9.47 18.61 -15.96
CA GLY A 354 9.35 18.17 -17.35
C GLY A 354 10.13 16.90 -17.68
N LEU A 355 10.84 16.32 -16.70
CA LEU A 355 11.60 15.07 -16.79
C LEU A 355 10.93 13.94 -15.99
N ILE A 356 9.64 14.09 -15.67
CA ILE A 356 8.83 13.05 -15.05
C ILE A 356 7.51 12.93 -15.83
N THR A 357 7.43 11.90 -16.67
CA THR A 357 6.26 11.60 -17.52
C THR A 357 5.30 10.64 -16.82
N TYR A 358 5.83 9.65 -16.10
CA TYR A 358 5.07 8.68 -15.32
C TYR A 358 5.69 8.51 -13.94
N LEU A 359 4.89 8.11 -12.96
CA LEU A 359 5.41 7.60 -11.69
C LEU A 359 5.54 6.08 -11.76
N ALA A 360 6.58 5.51 -11.16
CA ALA A 360 6.76 4.05 -11.09
C ALA A 360 6.75 3.50 -9.68
N PHE A 361 6.34 2.24 -9.58
CA PHE A 361 6.28 1.52 -8.32
C PHE A 361 6.28 0.01 -8.50
N HIS A 362 6.81 -0.67 -7.50
CA HIS A 362 6.75 -2.12 -7.40
C HIS A 362 5.60 -2.54 -6.50
N ARG A 363 5.03 -3.72 -6.78
CA ARG A 363 4.08 -4.34 -5.86
C ARG A 363 4.25 -5.85 -5.77
N TYR A 364 4.57 -6.27 -4.55
CA TYR A 364 4.70 -7.67 -4.19
C TYR A 364 3.76 -8.04 -3.06
N GLN A 365 3.06 -9.16 -3.23
CA GLN A 365 2.19 -9.69 -2.20
C GLN A 365 2.80 -10.95 -1.55
N PRO A 366 3.07 -10.96 -0.23
CA PRO A 366 3.58 -12.14 0.46
C PRO A 366 2.56 -13.28 0.71
N LYS A 367 1.25 -13.02 0.60
CA LYS A 367 0.19 -13.93 1.06
C LYS A 367 -0.81 -14.34 -0.03
N CYS A 368 -0.27 -14.79 -1.15
CA CYS A 368 -1.02 -15.01 -2.38
C CYS A 368 -2.01 -16.17 -2.35
N ALA A 369 -1.69 -17.28 -1.67
CA ALA A 369 -2.63 -18.40 -1.48
C ALA A 369 -3.99 -17.95 -0.94
N SER A 370 -3.98 -16.97 -0.04
CA SER A 370 -5.17 -16.44 0.63
C SER A 370 -5.73 -15.16 -0.01
N TYR A 371 -5.15 -14.71 -1.12
CA TYR A 371 -5.52 -13.45 -1.72
C TYR A 371 -6.87 -13.57 -2.45
N SER A 372 -7.76 -12.62 -2.23
CA SER A 372 -9.07 -12.55 -2.89
C SER A 372 -9.49 -11.10 -3.10
N ALA A 373 -10.07 -10.78 -4.26
CA ALA A 373 -10.61 -9.46 -4.57
C ALA A 373 -11.94 -9.20 -3.85
N SER A 374 -11.89 -9.07 -2.53
CA SER A 374 -13.04 -8.93 -1.64
C SER A 374 -12.81 -7.84 -0.60
N PRO A 375 -13.82 -7.00 -0.27
CA PRO A 375 -13.73 -5.98 0.77
C PRO A 375 -13.28 -6.52 2.14
N ASP A 376 -13.57 -7.78 2.45
CA ASP A 376 -13.17 -8.40 3.71
C ASP A 376 -11.68 -8.74 3.76
N ASN A 377 -11.05 -8.93 2.60
CA ASN A 377 -9.64 -9.28 2.50
C ASN A 377 -8.76 -8.05 2.75
N MET A 378 -7.99 -8.06 3.84
CA MET A 378 -7.13 -6.94 4.20
C MET A 378 -6.00 -6.69 3.20
N TYR A 379 -5.49 -7.73 2.52
CA TYR A 379 -4.42 -7.60 1.54
C TYR A 379 -4.90 -6.92 0.26
N TRP A 380 -6.14 -7.21 -0.14
CA TRP A 380 -6.78 -6.49 -1.24
C TRP A 380 -6.99 -5.02 -0.90
N ARG A 381 -7.48 -4.72 0.31
CA ARG A 381 -7.62 -3.33 0.79
C ARG A 381 -6.29 -2.59 0.86
N ASP A 382 -5.21 -3.24 1.27
CA ASP A 382 -3.86 -2.67 1.29
C ASP A 382 -3.39 -2.33 -0.13
N ASP A 383 -3.59 -3.24 -1.09
CA ASP A 383 -3.27 -2.97 -2.51
C ASP A 383 -4.08 -1.80 -3.09
N LEU A 384 -5.39 -1.71 -2.77
CA LEU A 384 -6.24 -0.56 -3.17
C LEU A 384 -5.74 0.74 -2.54
N SER A 385 -5.37 0.69 -1.26
CA SER A 385 -4.84 1.85 -0.51
C SER A 385 -3.51 2.32 -1.10
N TYR A 386 -2.67 1.40 -1.56
CA TYR A 386 -1.42 1.71 -2.23
C TYR A 386 -1.66 2.38 -3.58
N LEU A 387 -2.57 1.88 -4.40
CA LEU A 387 -2.96 2.53 -5.68
C LEU A 387 -3.51 3.95 -5.44
N LEU A 388 -4.33 4.13 -4.41
CA LEU A 388 -4.86 5.44 -4.04
C LEU A 388 -3.75 6.44 -3.67
N SER A 389 -2.71 6.01 -2.95
CA SER A 389 -1.55 6.85 -2.65
C SER A 389 -0.92 7.45 -3.91
N TRP A 390 -0.76 6.64 -4.96
CA TRP A 390 -0.20 7.07 -6.24
C TRP A 390 -1.10 8.07 -6.97
N GLN A 391 -2.42 7.85 -6.98
CA GLN A 391 -3.38 8.81 -7.52
C GLN A 391 -3.26 10.17 -6.83
N ARG A 392 -3.18 10.17 -5.50
CA ARG A 392 -3.05 11.41 -4.72
C ARG A 392 -1.73 12.13 -4.98
N LEU A 393 -0.62 11.40 -5.11
CA LEU A 393 0.66 11.98 -5.51
C LEU A 393 0.57 12.62 -6.90
N MET A 394 0.04 11.90 -7.88
CA MET A 394 -0.12 12.43 -9.24
C MET A 394 -0.99 13.68 -9.25
N ASP A 395 -2.16 13.65 -8.61
CA ASP A 395 -3.07 14.80 -8.54
C ASP A 395 -2.39 16.00 -7.84
N LYS A 396 -1.73 15.77 -6.69
CA LYS A 396 -0.98 16.80 -5.93
C LYS A 396 0.09 17.47 -6.79
N TYR A 397 0.90 16.71 -7.52
CA TYR A 397 2.02 17.28 -8.27
C TYR A 397 1.60 17.84 -9.64
N ASN A 398 0.60 17.26 -10.30
CA ASN A 398 0.04 17.86 -11.51
C ASN A 398 -0.60 19.23 -11.25
N GLN A 399 -1.24 19.41 -10.09
CA GLN A 399 -1.71 20.74 -9.65
C GLN A 399 -0.55 21.73 -9.41
N ARG A 400 0.67 21.24 -9.16
CA ARG A 400 1.89 22.03 -8.93
C ARG A 400 2.77 22.16 -10.18
N GLY A 401 2.20 21.91 -11.37
CA GLY A 401 2.87 22.18 -12.65
C GLY A 401 3.52 20.97 -13.31
N PHE A 402 3.53 19.81 -12.66
CA PHE A 402 3.94 18.57 -13.32
C PHE A 402 2.94 18.19 -14.44
N LYS A 403 3.40 17.33 -15.34
CA LYS A 403 2.59 16.77 -16.45
C LYS A 403 2.66 15.25 -16.44
N ILE A 404 2.50 14.65 -15.26
CA ILE A 404 2.48 13.21 -15.06
C ILE A 404 1.24 12.66 -15.75
N LYS A 405 1.45 11.75 -16.69
CA LYS A 405 0.40 11.15 -17.53
C LYS A 405 -0.26 9.92 -16.89
N GLY A 406 0.38 9.30 -15.90
CA GLY A 406 -0.09 8.08 -15.27
C GLY A 406 0.99 7.33 -14.50
N PHE A 407 0.76 6.03 -14.31
CA PHE A 407 1.64 5.13 -13.56
C PHE A 407 2.22 4.01 -14.42
N VAL A 408 3.43 3.58 -14.09
CA VAL A 408 4.05 2.34 -14.57
C VAL A 408 4.26 1.44 -13.36
N MET A 409 3.55 0.31 -13.29
CA MET A 409 3.86 -0.73 -12.32
C MET A 409 4.87 -1.67 -12.97
N ASP A 410 6.14 -1.32 -12.93
CA ASP A 410 7.21 -2.03 -13.61
C ASP A 410 7.53 -3.38 -12.96
N GLU A 411 7.08 -3.60 -11.72
CA GLU A 411 7.14 -4.91 -11.09
C GLU A 411 5.84 -5.26 -10.38
N VAL A 412 5.18 -6.34 -10.82
CA VAL A 412 4.10 -6.99 -10.06
C VAL A 412 4.38 -8.47 -9.91
N GLY A 413 4.24 -8.97 -8.69
CA GLY A 413 4.53 -10.36 -8.41
C GLY A 413 4.02 -10.85 -7.06
N CYS A 414 4.25 -12.12 -6.83
CA CYS A 414 3.82 -12.84 -5.66
C CYS A 414 5.02 -13.59 -5.05
N LEU A 415 5.28 -13.32 -3.78
CA LEU A 415 6.42 -13.83 -3.02
C LEU A 415 5.90 -14.59 -1.80
N THR A 416 6.63 -15.56 -1.24
CA THR A 416 6.14 -16.32 -0.07
C THR A 416 6.70 -15.86 1.26
N SER A 417 7.97 -15.46 1.29
CA SER A 417 8.69 -15.19 2.54
C SER A 417 9.63 -14.00 2.43
N ASP A 418 10.32 -13.85 1.31
CA ASP A 418 11.22 -12.73 1.03
C ASP A 418 11.31 -12.48 -0.49
N TYR A 419 12.10 -11.48 -0.86
CA TYR A 419 12.37 -11.07 -2.24
C TYR A 419 13.12 -12.13 -3.07
N THR A 420 13.58 -13.23 -2.46
CA THR A 420 14.24 -14.35 -3.14
C THR A 420 13.35 -15.59 -3.26
N SER A 421 12.20 -15.58 -2.60
CA SER A 421 11.33 -16.74 -2.45
C SER A 421 10.09 -16.60 -3.31
N THR A 422 10.15 -17.19 -4.50
CA THR A 422 9.02 -17.23 -5.43
C THR A 422 7.90 -18.09 -4.91
N ALA A 423 6.66 -17.59 -5.02
CA ALA A 423 5.50 -18.37 -4.65
C ALA A 423 5.24 -19.54 -5.62
N PRO A 424 4.60 -20.62 -5.13
CA PRO A 424 4.09 -21.67 -6.00
C PRO A 424 3.23 -21.13 -7.16
N ALA A 425 3.27 -21.82 -8.30
CA ALA A 425 2.61 -21.32 -9.52
C ALA A 425 1.09 -21.11 -9.37
N ASP A 426 0.44 -21.95 -8.57
CA ASP A 426 -0.99 -21.83 -8.23
C ASP A 426 -1.28 -20.62 -7.33
N GLU A 427 -0.38 -20.28 -6.41
CA GLU A 427 -0.49 -19.05 -5.62
C GLU A 427 -0.27 -17.79 -6.46
N GLN A 428 0.72 -17.79 -7.36
CA GLN A 428 0.91 -16.70 -8.32
C GLN A 428 -0.31 -16.54 -9.22
N MET A 429 -0.87 -17.65 -9.70
CA MET A 429 -2.11 -17.68 -10.49
C MET A 429 -3.28 -17.07 -9.71
N GLN A 430 -3.44 -17.45 -8.44
CA GLN A 430 -4.49 -16.89 -7.57
C GLN A 430 -4.33 -15.37 -7.45
N TYR A 431 -3.13 -14.89 -7.11
CA TYR A 431 -2.88 -13.45 -6.98
C TYR A 431 -3.12 -12.69 -8.29
N MET A 432 -2.54 -13.14 -9.41
CA MET A 432 -2.70 -12.47 -10.71
C MET A 432 -4.15 -12.51 -11.21
N SER A 433 -4.89 -13.60 -10.95
CA SER A 433 -6.31 -13.65 -11.29
C SER A 433 -7.13 -12.65 -10.48
N GLN A 434 -6.87 -12.54 -9.18
CA GLN A 434 -7.66 -11.72 -8.27
C GLN A 434 -7.29 -10.23 -8.35
N PHE A 435 -6.00 -9.91 -8.25
CA PHE A 435 -5.51 -8.54 -8.26
C PHE A 435 -5.44 -7.97 -9.68
N PHE A 436 -4.64 -8.57 -10.56
CA PHE A 436 -4.41 -7.99 -11.89
C PHE A 436 -5.66 -8.07 -12.78
N LYS A 437 -6.23 -9.27 -12.97
CA LYS A 437 -7.42 -9.43 -13.84
C LYS A 437 -8.70 -8.89 -13.20
N GLN A 438 -9.13 -9.47 -12.07
CA GLN A 438 -10.45 -9.19 -11.47
C GLN A 438 -10.56 -7.85 -10.74
N THR A 439 -9.45 -7.17 -10.47
CA THR A 439 -9.44 -5.84 -9.84
C THR A 439 -8.99 -4.79 -10.84
N ILE A 440 -7.71 -4.77 -11.23
CA ILE A 440 -7.15 -3.70 -12.05
C ILE A 440 -7.80 -3.65 -13.43
N VAL A 441 -7.73 -4.74 -14.20
CA VAL A 441 -8.18 -4.72 -15.59
C VAL A 441 -9.70 -4.61 -15.70
N GLU A 442 -10.47 -5.37 -14.93
CA GLU A 442 -11.94 -5.24 -14.94
C GLU A 442 -12.40 -3.82 -14.54
N ALA A 443 -11.78 -3.18 -13.54
CA ALA A 443 -12.09 -1.80 -13.18
C ALA A 443 -11.72 -0.83 -14.31
N LYS A 444 -10.53 -0.97 -14.90
CA LYS A 444 -10.07 -0.15 -16.04
C LYS A 444 -10.99 -0.29 -17.25
N LEU A 445 -11.48 -1.50 -17.53
CA LEU A 445 -12.42 -1.79 -18.61
C LEU A 445 -13.85 -1.27 -18.35
N GLY A 446 -14.15 -0.75 -17.16
CA GLY A 446 -15.46 -0.18 -16.85
C GLY A 446 -16.46 -1.16 -16.24
N ASN A 447 -16.02 -2.32 -15.73
CA ASN A 447 -16.93 -3.29 -15.11
C ASN A 447 -17.63 -2.67 -13.89
N ALA A 448 -18.94 -2.45 -14.02
CA ALA A 448 -19.75 -1.75 -13.02
C ALA A 448 -19.77 -2.47 -11.66
N THR A 449 -19.81 -3.80 -11.65
CA THR A 449 -19.80 -4.61 -10.42
C THR A 449 -18.49 -4.46 -9.68
N VAL A 450 -17.36 -4.57 -10.39
CA VAL A 450 -16.03 -4.41 -9.78
C VAL A 450 -15.83 -2.99 -9.28
N ARG A 451 -16.17 -1.97 -10.07
CA ARG A 451 -16.10 -0.55 -9.66
C ARG A 451 -16.96 -0.27 -8.44
N ARG A 452 -18.20 -0.77 -8.40
CA ARG A 452 -19.07 -0.64 -7.23
C ARG A 452 -18.45 -1.30 -6.00
N ARG A 453 -17.94 -2.52 -6.13
CA ARG A 453 -17.27 -3.22 -5.02
C ARG A 453 -16.09 -2.41 -4.47
N ILE A 454 -15.27 -1.79 -5.33
CA ILE A 454 -14.18 -0.91 -4.90
C ILE A 454 -14.71 0.33 -4.17
N ARG A 455 -15.74 1.00 -4.70
CA ARG A 455 -16.37 2.18 -4.06
C ARG A 455 -16.94 1.86 -2.69
N ASP A 456 -17.59 0.72 -2.58
CA ASP A 456 -18.29 0.28 -1.37
C ASP A 456 -17.31 -0.37 -0.36
N THR A 457 -16.01 -0.47 -0.67
CA THR A 457 -15.00 -1.05 0.22
C THR A 457 -14.67 -0.09 1.36
N PRO A 458 -14.88 -0.49 2.63
CA PRO A 458 -14.57 0.37 3.76
C PRO A 458 -13.06 0.42 4.01
N TYR A 459 -12.58 1.54 4.55
CA TYR A 459 -11.20 1.73 5.03
C TYR A 459 -10.11 1.51 3.95
N ILE A 460 -10.25 2.15 2.79
CA ILE A 460 -9.11 2.35 1.88
C ILE A 460 -8.27 3.47 2.50
N MET A 461 -7.16 3.09 3.14
CA MET A 461 -6.34 3.97 3.99
C MET A 461 -4.97 4.21 3.35
N PRO A 462 -4.86 5.15 2.38
CA PRO A 462 -3.62 5.39 1.69
C PRO A 462 -2.55 5.89 2.66
N ARG A 463 -1.29 5.60 2.34
CA ARG A 463 -0.14 6.23 3.00
C ARG A 463 0.26 7.47 2.21
N GLY A 464 0.37 8.62 2.88
CA GLY A 464 0.75 9.90 2.26
C GLY A 464 -0.36 10.58 1.41
N PRO A 465 -0.06 11.70 0.71
CA PRO A 465 1.23 12.41 0.62
C PRO A 465 1.37 13.60 1.59
N ASP A 466 2.13 13.41 2.67
CA ASP A 466 2.30 14.36 3.77
C ASP A 466 3.66 15.09 3.82
N ALA A 467 4.45 15.08 2.73
CA ALA A 467 5.67 15.87 2.68
C ALA A 467 5.35 17.34 2.99
N HIS A 468 5.80 17.77 4.18
CA HIS A 468 5.59 19.08 4.78
C HIS A 468 4.13 19.50 5.07
N SER A 469 3.15 18.58 5.08
CA SER A 469 1.74 18.90 5.43
C SER A 469 1.53 19.13 6.93
N VAL A 470 2.44 18.62 7.76
CA VAL A 470 2.43 18.86 9.21
C VAL A 470 2.91 20.29 9.47
N ASN A 471 1.98 21.24 9.54
CA ASN A 471 2.14 22.59 10.08
C ASN A 471 3.61 23.06 10.20
N ALA A 472 4.20 23.46 9.08
CA ALA A 472 5.44 24.22 9.02
C ALA A 472 5.23 25.65 9.56
N SER A 473 4.50 25.80 10.66
CA SER A 473 4.32 27.05 11.41
C SER A 473 5.53 27.39 12.28
N SER A 474 6.61 26.61 12.17
CA SER A 474 7.92 26.96 12.71
C SER A 474 8.98 26.59 11.68
N ASN A 475 10.10 27.31 11.65
CA ASN A 475 11.26 27.14 10.75
C ASN A 475 11.92 25.73 10.76
N SER A 476 11.26 24.67 11.21
CA SER A 476 11.76 23.30 11.13
C SER A 476 11.61 22.76 9.72
N THR A 477 12.73 22.61 9.01
CA THR A 477 12.82 21.75 7.83
C THR A 477 12.49 20.32 8.26
N ILE A 478 11.32 19.82 7.89
CA ILE A 478 10.97 18.41 8.07
C ILE A 478 11.90 17.62 7.16
N THR A 479 12.77 16.81 7.76
CA THR A 479 13.64 15.88 7.03
C THR A 479 12.91 14.56 6.83
N TYR A 480 13.02 13.98 5.65
CA TYR A 480 12.49 12.65 5.37
C TYR A 480 13.06 11.62 6.37
N GLN A 481 12.22 10.67 6.77
CA GLN A 481 12.60 9.48 7.52
C GLN A 481 11.87 8.27 6.94
N PRO A 482 12.54 7.12 6.74
CA PRO A 482 11.89 5.91 6.26
C PRO A 482 10.65 5.54 7.06
N GLY A 483 9.54 5.27 6.35
CA GLY A 483 8.27 4.88 6.96
C GLY A 483 7.52 6.01 7.68
N MET A 484 7.89 7.29 7.48
CA MET A 484 7.21 8.41 8.13
C MET A 484 5.76 8.61 7.66
N CYS A 485 5.43 8.16 6.43
CA CYS A 485 4.07 8.21 5.92
C CYS A 485 3.18 7.23 6.68
N ARG A 486 2.18 7.77 7.37
CA ARG A 486 1.17 6.98 8.06
C ARG A 486 -0.02 6.72 7.14
N ALA A 487 -0.70 5.61 7.38
CA ALA A 487 -2.01 5.39 6.80
C ALA A 487 -2.96 6.46 7.36
N VAL A 488 -3.66 7.15 6.46
CA VAL A 488 -4.70 8.13 6.80
C VAL A 488 -6.04 7.65 6.28
N ASP A 489 -7.13 8.17 6.82
CA ASP A 489 -8.45 7.89 6.26
C ASP A 489 -8.50 8.41 4.80
N GLY A 490 -8.90 7.53 3.88
CA GLY A 490 -9.12 7.90 2.48
C GLY A 490 -10.34 8.81 2.31
N GLY A 491 -11.25 8.85 3.27
CA GLY A 491 -12.48 9.64 3.18
C GLY A 491 -13.45 9.13 2.12
N PRO A 492 -14.56 9.87 1.87
CA PRO A 492 -15.67 9.38 1.06
C PRO A 492 -15.35 9.19 -0.43
N GLN A 493 -14.28 9.79 -0.94
CA GLN A 493 -13.87 9.67 -2.35
C GLN A 493 -12.82 8.57 -2.59
N ALA A 494 -12.35 7.88 -1.55
CA ALA A 494 -11.24 6.93 -1.65
C ALA A 494 -11.46 5.87 -2.74
N GLY A 495 -12.65 5.29 -2.82
CA GLY A 495 -12.96 4.27 -3.84
C GLY A 495 -13.02 4.83 -5.26
N ASN A 496 -13.53 6.06 -5.45
CA ASN A 496 -13.54 6.72 -6.77
C ASN A 496 -12.12 7.07 -7.22
N ASP A 497 -11.32 7.64 -6.32
CA ASP A 497 -9.92 7.98 -6.58
C ASP A 497 -9.09 6.71 -6.89
N THR A 498 -9.37 5.60 -6.21
CA THR A 498 -8.74 4.30 -6.49
C THR A 498 -9.08 3.79 -7.90
N ILE A 499 -10.32 3.98 -8.37
CA ILE A 499 -10.69 3.65 -9.76
C ILE A 499 -9.95 4.55 -10.74
N ARG A 500 -9.86 5.86 -10.48
CA ARG A 500 -9.03 6.78 -11.29
C ARG A 500 -7.57 6.33 -11.33
N ALA A 501 -7.06 5.78 -10.22
CA ALA A 501 -5.71 5.24 -10.16
C ALA A 501 -5.51 4.10 -11.17
N MET A 502 -6.45 3.15 -11.23
CA MET A 502 -6.43 2.03 -12.17
C MET A 502 -6.63 2.48 -13.62
N GLU A 503 -7.46 3.49 -13.85
CA GLU A 503 -7.62 4.11 -15.17
C GLU A 503 -6.32 4.78 -15.63
N SER A 504 -5.59 5.42 -14.70
CA SER A 504 -4.32 6.10 -14.94
C SER A 504 -3.10 5.16 -14.98
N LEU A 505 -3.28 3.88 -14.65
CA LEU A 505 -2.24 2.87 -14.80
C LEU A 505 -1.97 2.65 -16.29
N HIS A 506 -0.82 3.13 -16.74
CA HIS A 506 -0.41 3.18 -18.14
C HIS A 506 0.22 1.86 -18.59
N SER A 507 0.98 1.22 -17.70
CA SER A 507 1.68 -0.02 -17.99
C SER A 507 1.88 -0.87 -16.75
N VAL A 508 1.92 -2.18 -16.94
CA VAL A 508 2.22 -3.19 -15.91
C VAL A 508 3.20 -4.20 -16.47
N ALA A 509 4.35 -4.36 -15.81
CA ALA A 509 5.29 -5.45 -16.09
C ALA A 509 5.19 -6.54 -15.02
N TRP A 510 5.04 -7.77 -15.49
CA TRP A 510 5.10 -8.93 -14.61
C TRP A 510 6.57 -9.23 -14.27
N PHE A 511 6.81 -9.57 -13.00
CA PHE A 511 8.12 -9.94 -12.49
C PHE A 511 8.15 -11.37 -11.93
N SER A 512 9.26 -12.07 -12.17
CA SER A 512 9.57 -13.35 -11.55
C SER A 512 10.84 -13.28 -10.72
N VAL A 513 10.77 -13.79 -9.49
CA VAL A 513 11.93 -13.95 -8.62
C VAL A 513 12.67 -15.28 -8.85
N ASP A 514 12.03 -16.29 -9.44
CA ASP A 514 12.63 -17.64 -9.45
C ASP A 514 13.74 -17.70 -10.47
N GLY A 515 14.99 -17.63 -10.02
CA GLY A 515 16.15 -17.89 -10.88
C GLY A 515 16.02 -19.28 -11.48
N GLY A 516 15.71 -19.38 -12.77
CA GLY A 516 15.74 -20.65 -13.50
C GLY A 516 14.48 -20.96 -14.29
N ARG A 517 13.40 -20.20 -14.12
CA ARG A 517 12.10 -20.54 -14.68
C ARG A 517 11.41 -19.30 -15.22
N GLY A 518 11.33 -19.20 -16.54
CA GLY A 518 10.38 -18.30 -17.20
C GLY A 518 8.95 -18.69 -16.84
N TYR A 519 8.41 -18.18 -15.71
CA TYR A 519 7.07 -18.54 -15.20
C TYR A 519 5.92 -18.13 -16.10
N LEU A 520 6.15 -17.45 -17.21
CA LEU A 520 5.14 -17.26 -18.25
C LEU A 520 5.35 -18.19 -19.44
N GLY A 521 6.58 -18.63 -19.68
CA GLY A 521 6.95 -19.59 -20.72
C GLY A 521 6.46 -21.01 -20.39
N GLY A 522 6.38 -21.84 -21.42
CA GLY A 522 6.20 -23.27 -21.29
C GLY A 522 7.41 -23.94 -20.62
N GLU A 523 7.45 -25.28 -20.65
CA GLU A 523 8.69 -25.97 -20.27
C GLU A 523 9.86 -25.44 -21.13
N VAL A 524 11.03 -25.26 -20.51
CA VAL A 524 12.25 -24.77 -21.20
C VAL A 524 12.45 -25.50 -22.52
N GLY A 525 12.59 -24.75 -23.61
CA GLY A 525 12.75 -25.29 -24.97
C GLY A 525 11.46 -25.73 -25.67
N LYS A 526 10.28 -25.54 -25.06
CA LYS A 526 8.98 -25.72 -25.73
C LYS A 526 8.33 -24.37 -25.99
N PRO A 527 7.99 -24.06 -27.26
CA PRO A 527 7.32 -22.81 -27.58
C PRO A 527 5.93 -22.78 -26.95
N GLY A 528 5.58 -21.65 -26.35
CA GLY A 528 4.25 -21.37 -25.82
C GLY A 528 4.28 -20.78 -24.42
N LEU A 529 3.10 -20.32 -23.98
CA LEU A 529 2.90 -19.82 -22.63
C LEU A 529 2.29 -20.90 -21.74
N ASN A 530 2.72 -20.95 -20.48
CA ASN A 530 2.03 -21.75 -19.47
C ASN A 530 0.71 -21.05 -19.04
N PRO A 531 -0.09 -21.66 -18.14
CA PRO A 531 -1.35 -21.05 -17.72
C PRO A 531 -1.23 -19.60 -17.20
N LEU A 532 -0.18 -19.28 -16.43
CA LEU A 532 0.03 -17.94 -15.88
C LEU A 532 0.37 -16.94 -16.98
N GLY A 533 1.26 -17.32 -17.90
CA GLY A 533 1.57 -16.56 -19.11
C GLY A 533 0.32 -16.27 -19.94
N LYS A 534 -0.55 -17.27 -20.14
CA LYS A 534 -1.82 -17.08 -20.85
C LYS A 534 -2.74 -16.11 -20.12
N LEU A 535 -2.94 -16.28 -18.81
CA LEU A 535 -3.75 -15.35 -18.01
C LEU A 535 -3.25 -13.91 -18.16
N TYR A 536 -1.95 -13.68 -17.95
CA TYR A 536 -1.34 -12.36 -18.02
C TYR A 536 -1.52 -11.75 -19.42
N THR A 537 -1.10 -12.45 -20.47
CA THR A 537 -1.12 -11.94 -21.85
C THR A 537 -2.53 -11.77 -22.41
N GLU A 538 -3.49 -12.65 -22.08
CA GLU A 538 -4.89 -12.49 -22.46
C GLU A 538 -5.53 -11.29 -21.77
N THR A 539 -5.26 -11.10 -20.47
CA THR A 539 -5.76 -9.96 -19.68
C THR A 539 -5.24 -8.64 -20.26
N CYS A 540 -3.97 -8.62 -20.62
CA CYS A 540 -3.30 -7.55 -21.34
C CYS A 540 -3.97 -7.19 -22.68
N ARG A 541 -4.30 -8.21 -23.48
CA ARG A 541 -5.00 -8.05 -24.76
C ARG A 541 -6.37 -7.40 -24.61
N LEU A 542 -7.10 -7.67 -23.51
CA LEU A 542 -8.41 -7.06 -23.26
C LEU A 542 -8.32 -5.54 -23.16
N VAL A 543 -7.31 -5.02 -22.45
CA VAL A 543 -7.11 -3.57 -22.27
C VAL A 543 -6.80 -2.90 -23.61
N HIS A 544 -5.95 -3.50 -24.42
CA HIS A 544 -5.57 -2.95 -25.72
C HIS A 544 -6.74 -2.85 -26.70
N ASN A 545 -7.56 -3.91 -26.80
CA ASN A 545 -8.69 -3.95 -27.72
C ASN A 545 -9.76 -2.90 -27.38
N GLN A 546 -9.89 -2.47 -26.13
CA GLN A 546 -10.83 -1.41 -25.76
C GLN A 546 -10.43 -0.06 -26.39
N GLY A 547 -9.13 0.25 -26.44
CA GLY A 547 -8.61 1.49 -27.03
C GLY A 547 -8.82 1.59 -28.54
N THR A 548 -8.85 0.46 -29.26
CA THR A 548 -9.04 0.43 -30.71
C THR A 548 -10.50 0.58 -31.14
N HIS A 549 -11.46 0.26 -30.27
CA HIS A 549 -12.89 0.31 -30.59
C HIS A 549 -13.59 1.61 -30.18
N GLN A 550 -12.99 2.42 -29.31
CA GLN A 550 -13.46 3.77 -29.00
C GLN A 550 -12.89 4.82 -29.97
N GLY A 551 -13.02 4.57 -31.28
CA GLY A 551 -12.87 5.63 -32.28
C GLY A 551 -13.83 6.78 -31.95
N PRO A 552 -13.53 8.03 -32.35
CA PRO A 552 -14.31 9.20 -31.96
C PRO A 552 -15.75 9.00 -32.43
N SER A 553 -16.60 8.55 -31.50
CA SER A 553 -18.04 8.51 -31.70
C SER A 553 -18.42 9.98 -31.82
N SER A 554 -18.59 10.43 -33.05
CA SER A 554 -19.19 11.72 -33.37
C SER A 554 -20.49 11.77 -32.59
N SER A 555 -20.51 12.55 -31.52
CA SER A 555 -21.71 12.92 -30.81
C SER A 555 -22.60 13.65 -31.81
N GLN A 556 -23.50 12.91 -32.45
CA GLN A 556 -24.73 13.50 -32.98
C GLN A 556 -25.42 14.10 -31.75
N GLN A 557 -25.42 15.43 -31.70
CA GLN A 557 -26.37 16.18 -30.90
C GLN A 557 -27.77 15.72 -31.29
N GLU A 558 -28.36 14.82 -30.49
CA GLU A 558 -29.81 14.73 -30.42
C GLU A 558 -30.30 16.00 -29.76
N SER A 559 -30.83 16.89 -30.60
CA SER A 559 -31.62 18.04 -30.20
C SER A 559 -32.97 17.55 -29.68
N ASP A 560 -33.14 17.53 -28.37
CA ASP A 560 -34.45 17.43 -27.74
C ASP A 560 -35.25 18.71 -27.98
N GLN A 561 -36.28 18.60 -28.82
CA GLN A 561 -37.39 19.54 -28.87
C GLN A 561 -38.72 18.77 -28.80
N SER A 562 -39.51 19.19 -27.80
CA SER A 562 -40.97 19.42 -27.80
C SER A 562 -41.97 18.30 -27.45
N HIS A 563 -42.74 18.63 -26.40
CA HIS A 563 -44.22 18.60 -26.27
C HIS A 563 -44.98 17.35 -25.72
N ASP A 564 -45.44 17.48 -24.46
CA ASP A 564 -46.84 17.42 -23.90
C ASP A 564 -47.84 16.29 -24.30
N PRO A 565 -48.92 15.99 -23.52
CA PRO A 565 -49.36 16.49 -22.19
C PRO A 565 -49.90 15.39 -21.21
N ASP A 566 -50.48 15.86 -20.09
CA ASP A 566 -51.28 15.22 -19.02
C ASP A 566 -52.26 14.09 -19.44
N GLU A 567 -52.47 13.10 -18.54
CA GLU A 567 -53.80 12.58 -18.12
C GLU A 567 -53.71 11.55 -16.95
N ASP A 568 -54.39 11.90 -15.85
CA ASP A 568 -55.25 11.16 -14.90
C ASP A 568 -55.09 9.68 -14.45
N GLU A 569 -55.37 9.55 -13.14
CA GLU A 569 -56.13 8.51 -12.39
C GLU A 569 -55.40 7.42 -11.56
N PRO A 570 -55.72 7.28 -10.24
CA PRO A 570 -55.16 6.26 -9.35
C PRO A 570 -56.14 5.10 -9.07
N THR A 571 -55.62 3.90 -8.82
CA THR A 571 -56.44 2.81 -8.24
C THR A 571 -55.70 1.99 -7.18
N ARG A 572 -56.32 1.99 -5.99
CA ARG A 572 -56.23 1.07 -4.84
C ARG A 572 -55.83 -0.38 -5.16
N GLN A 573 -55.07 -1.00 -4.25
CA GLN A 573 -55.52 -2.12 -3.39
C GLN A 573 -54.41 -2.60 -2.43
N GLU A 574 -54.66 -2.54 -1.12
CA GLU A 574 -54.12 -3.48 -0.12
C GLU A 574 -55.13 -4.64 0.06
N PRO A 575 -54.71 -5.79 0.62
CA PRO A 575 -55.04 -6.00 2.04
C PRO A 575 -54.02 -6.81 2.90
N GLU A 576 -53.97 -6.41 4.18
CA GLU A 576 -53.86 -7.15 5.47
C GLU A 576 -52.78 -8.23 5.74
N PRO A 577 -52.32 -8.28 7.01
CA PRO A 577 -52.07 -9.56 7.68
C PRO A 577 -52.78 -9.74 9.03
N HIS A 578 -53.06 -11.01 9.31
CA HIS A 578 -53.68 -11.56 10.52
C HIS A 578 -52.73 -11.65 11.73
N ASN A 579 -53.25 -11.19 12.87
CA ASN A 579 -53.44 -11.85 14.18
C ASN A 579 -52.38 -12.78 14.84
N GLU A 580 -52.10 -12.40 16.09
CA GLU A 580 -52.21 -13.17 17.35
C GLU A 580 -51.04 -13.96 17.99
N SER A 581 -51.11 -13.92 19.33
CA SER A 581 -50.47 -14.74 20.39
C SER A 581 -49.08 -14.32 20.87
N GLU A 582 -48.66 -14.45 22.15
CA GLU A 582 -49.28 -14.43 23.49
C GLU A 582 -48.11 -14.64 24.49
N ASN A 583 -48.17 -14.01 25.66
CA ASN A 583 -47.71 -14.46 26.98
C ASN A 583 -46.22 -14.64 27.41
N SER A 584 -45.98 -14.06 28.60
CA SER A 584 -45.28 -14.60 29.79
C SER A 584 -44.04 -13.79 30.21
N MET A 585 -44.14 -12.84 31.16
CA MET A 585 -44.14 -12.97 32.64
C MET A 585 -42.86 -13.56 33.30
N ALA A 586 -42.52 -12.91 34.43
CA ALA A 586 -41.56 -13.22 35.51
C ALA A 586 -40.13 -12.69 35.30
N SER A 587 -39.68 -11.57 35.90
CA SER A 587 -39.59 -11.10 37.30
C SER A 587 -38.18 -11.29 37.91
N HIS A 588 -37.66 -10.16 38.40
CA HIS A 588 -36.56 -9.95 39.35
C HIS A 588 -36.55 -10.96 40.53
N GLU A 589 -35.46 -11.20 41.26
CA GLU A 589 -34.72 -10.24 42.09
C GLU A 589 -33.49 -10.90 42.76
N ASP A 590 -32.66 -10.06 43.39
CA ASP A 590 -31.76 -10.31 44.53
C ASP A 590 -30.28 -10.76 44.40
N SER A 591 -29.43 -9.72 44.42
CA SER A 591 -28.56 -9.30 45.54
C SER A 591 -27.71 -10.34 46.30
N GLU A 592 -26.38 -10.13 46.30
CA GLU A 592 -25.56 -10.00 47.54
C GLU A 592 -24.09 -9.62 47.24
N LYS A 593 -23.59 -8.65 48.02
CA LYS A 593 -22.20 -8.22 48.28
C LYS A 593 -22.03 -8.37 49.81
N PRO A 594 -20.87 -8.13 50.46
CA PRO A 594 -19.47 -8.08 50.02
C PRO A 594 -18.51 -8.82 50.99
N ARG A 595 -17.18 -8.77 50.76
CA ARG A 595 -16.13 -8.50 51.77
C ARG A 595 -14.74 -8.51 51.10
N GLY A 596 -13.98 -7.43 51.29
CA GLY A 596 -12.54 -7.36 51.03
C GLY A 596 -11.73 -7.74 52.29
N PRO A 597 -10.53 -7.18 52.46
CA PRO A 597 -9.30 -7.68 51.84
C PRO A 597 -8.24 -8.01 52.89
N ASP A 598 -7.21 -8.78 52.54
CA ASP A 598 -5.97 -8.83 53.34
C ASP A 598 -4.73 -8.57 52.48
N ILE A 599 -3.96 -7.64 53.02
CA ILE A 599 -2.70 -7.06 52.55
C ILE A 599 -1.56 -7.97 53.01
N PHE A 600 -0.60 -8.27 52.14
CA PHE A 600 0.72 -8.72 52.58
C PHE A 600 1.82 -8.12 51.70
N VAL A 601 2.76 -7.43 52.37
CA VAL A 601 3.95 -6.76 51.84
C VAL A 601 5.18 -7.64 52.16
N PRO A 602 6.26 -7.64 51.34
CA PRO A 602 7.22 -8.73 51.24
C PRO A 602 8.48 -8.50 52.08
N PRO A 603 9.42 -9.46 52.13
CA PRO A 603 10.80 -9.17 52.47
C PRO A 603 11.73 -9.21 51.25
N GLN A 604 12.44 -8.09 51.08
CA GLN A 604 13.71 -8.00 50.35
C GLN A 604 14.80 -8.81 51.06
N GLN A 605 15.70 -9.46 50.32
CA GLN A 605 17.11 -9.65 50.74
C GLN A 605 18.10 -9.71 49.56
N HIS A 606 19.09 -8.80 49.65
CA HIS A 606 20.53 -8.92 49.38
C HIS A 606 21.13 -9.29 48.00
N ARG A 607 21.57 -8.22 47.32
CA ARG A 607 22.95 -7.83 46.90
C ARG A 607 24.13 -8.84 46.91
N ASP A 608 24.93 -8.65 45.84
CA ASP A 608 26.38 -8.78 45.64
C ASP A 608 26.95 -10.13 45.16
N GLN A 609 27.45 -10.16 43.91
CA GLN A 609 28.90 -10.12 43.63
C GLN A 609 29.25 -10.02 42.12
N LEU A 610 30.34 -9.29 41.89
CA LEU A 610 31.05 -9.03 40.63
C LEU A 610 31.60 -10.28 39.95
N GLN A 611 31.74 -10.27 38.61
CA GLN A 611 33.06 -10.35 37.96
C GLN A 611 33.03 -10.11 36.44
N THR A 612 34.02 -9.33 36.02
CA THR A 612 34.46 -8.95 34.69
C THR A 612 34.99 -10.12 33.85
N ALA A 613 34.78 -10.09 32.52
CA ALA A 613 35.77 -10.57 31.55
C ALA A 613 35.54 -9.98 30.14
N ASN A 614 36.55 -9.22 29.69
CA ASN A 614 36.83 -8.90 28.29
C ASN A 614 37.36 -10.15 27.55
N SER A 615 37.00 -10.31 26.28
CA SER A 615 37.85 -10.91 25.22
C SER A 615 37.09 -10.84 23.88
N SER A 616 37.41 -9.91 22.98
CA SER A 616 38.40 -10.06 21.87
C SER A 616 38.01 -11.09 20.79
N VAL A 617 37.63 -10.53 19.63
CA VAL A 617 37.73 -11.01 18.23
C VAL A 617 39.18 -11.51 17.97
N PRO A 618 39.53 -12.47 17.06
CA PRO A 618 39.07 -12.58 15.65
C PRO A 618 38.98 -13.98 14.97
N PHE A 619 38.12 -14.10 13.96
CA PHE A 619 38.46 -14.23 12.52
C PHE A 619 37.21 -14.06 11.66
#